data_AF-A0A5K1EA54-F1
#
_entry.id   AF-A0A5K1EA54-F1
#
_cell.length_a   1.000
_cell.length_b   1.000
_cell.length_c   1.000
_cell.angle_alpha   90.00
_cell.angle_beta   90.00
_cell.angle_gamma   90.00
#
_symmetry.space_group_name_H-M   'P 1'
#
loop_
_entity.id
_entity.type
_entity.pdbx_description
1 polymer ?
#
loop_
_entity_poly.entity_id
_entity_poly.type
_entity_poly.pdbx_seq_one_letter_code
_entity_poly.pdbx_strand_id
1 'polypeptide(L)' 'LLDLSESLQLYWPSIKCPQNDGKSSWRSIWKTFGVCTNLSEHDYFEKALQIRTDVNVLRILEDN' A
#
# COMPACT_ATOMS: atom_id res chain seq x y z
N LEU A 1 -3.99 2.01 10.94
CA LEU A 1 -2.71 2.21 10.22
C LEU A 1 -1.50 1.81 11.03
N LEU A 2 -1.44 2.02 12.36
CA LEU A 2 -0.29 1.56 13.16
C LEU A 2 -0.07 0.05 13.01
N ASP A 3 -1.15 -0.71 13.04
CA ASP A 3 -1.24 -2.14 12.77
C ASP A 3 -0.78 -2.55 11.36
N LEU A 4 -1.02 -1.69 10.35
CA LEU A 4 -0.63 -1.94 8.96
C LEU A 4 0.76 -1.40 8.59
N SER A 5 1.44 -0.69 9.51
CA SER A 5 2.61 0.11 9.16
C SER A 5 3.78 -0.74 8.66
N GLU A 6 4.07 -1.87 9.31
CA GLU A 6 5.14 -2.77 8.89
C GLU A 6 4.87 -3.35 7.50
N SER A 7 3.65 -3.84 7.25
CA SER A 7 3.25 -4.36 5.94
C SER A 7 3.29 -3.28 4.85
N LEU A 8 2.85 -2.06 5.15
CA LEU A 8 2.93 -0.94 4.21
C LEU A 8 4.39 -0.53 3.92
N GLN A 9 5.28 -0.53 4.92
CA GLN A 9 6.70 -0.26 4.69
C GLN A 9 7.35 -1.33 3.80
N LEU A 10 7.01 -2.59 4.01
CA LEU A 10 7.59 -3.70 3.25
C LEU A 10 7.05 -3.78 1.81
N TYR A 11 5.74 -3.59 1.64
CA TYR A 11 5.04 -3.90 0.39
C TYR A 11 4.55 -2.68 -0.39
N TRP A 12 4.48 -1.51 0.26
CA TRP A 12 4.20 -0.24 -0.39
C TRP A 12 5.20 0.85 0.00
N PRO A 13 6.52 0.60 -0.12
CA PRO A 13 7.54 1.57 0.22
C PRO A 13 7.48 2.80 -0.70
N SER A 14 8.00 3.91 -0.19
CA SER A 14 8.29 5.09 -1.00
C SER A 14 9.74 5.02 -1.48
N ILE A 15 9.93 4.87 -2.79
CA ILE A 15 11.25 4.83 -3.44
C ILE A 15 11.77 6.22 -3.85
N LYS A 16 11.19 7.30 -3.30
CA LYS A 16 11.59 8.68 -3.57
C LYS A 16 12.83 9.05 -2.75
N CYS A 17 13.68 9.93 -3.29
CA CYS A 17 14.79 10.54 -2.56
C CYS A 17 14.35 11.80 -1.79
N PRO A 18 14.94 12.08 -0.62
CA PRO A 18 15.84 11.21 0.16
C PRO A 18 15.08 10.02 0.79
N GLN A 19 15.82 9.07 1.36
CA GLN A 19 15.25 7.94 2.11
C GLN A 19 14.19 8.44 3.12
N ASN A 20 13.05 7.76 3.18
CA ASN A 20 11.90 8.15 4.01
C ASN A 20 11.09 6.92 4.44
N ASP A 21 10.16 7.12 5.37
CA ASP A 21 9.34 6.05 5.96
C ASP A 21 8.02 5.78 5.23
N GLY A 22 7.82 6.37 4.04
CA GLY A 22 6.64 6.19 3.20
C GLY A 22 5.38 6.95 3.63
N LYS A 23 5.29 7.45 4.86
CA LYS A 23 4.04 8.03 5.41
C LYS A 23 3.54 9.24 4.62
N SER A 24 4.45 10.09 4.13
CA SER A 24 4.07 11.25 3.31
C SER A 24 3.45 10.82 1.97
N SER A 25 3.99 9.77 1.34
CA SER A 25 3.47 9.18 0.11
C SER A 25 2.09 8.57 0.34
N TRP A 26 1.89 7.78 1.40
CA TRP A 26 0.58 7.19 1.71
C TRP A 26 -0.47 8.25 2.01
N ARG A 27 -0.13 9.30 2.77
CA ARG A 27 -1.02 10.44 2.99
C ARG A 27 -1.43 11.11 1.68
N SER A 28 -0.50 11.25 0.73
CA SER A 28 -0.80 11.80 -0.60
C SER A 28 -1.71 10.88 -1.41
N ILE A 29 -1.47 9.57 -1.37
CA ILE A 29 -2.28 8.56 -2.06
C ILE A 29 -3.71 8.55 -1.51
N TRP A 30 -3.87 8.56 -0.19
CA TRP A 30 -5.17 8.62 0.45
C TRP A 30 -5.96 9.86 0.02
N LYS A 31 -5.35 11.05 0.13
CA LYS A 31 -6.00 12.32 -0.25
C LYS A 31 -6.34 12.42 -1.74
N THR A 32 -5.62 11.72 -2.61
CA THR A 32 -5.81 11.81 -4.07
C THR A 32 -6.75 10.74 -4.59
N PHE A 33 -6.67 9.52 -4.07
CA PHE A 33 -7.37 8.35 -4.59
C PHE A 33 -8.27 7.68 -3.56
N GLY A 34 -7.78 7.52 -2.33
CA GLY A 34 -8.49 6.78 -1.29
C GLY A 34 -9.82 7.41 -0.86
N VAL A 35 -9.86 8.75 -0.74
CA VAL A 35 -11.09 9.49 -0.38
C VAL A 35 -12.26 9.29 -1.35
N CYS A 36 -11.99 8.80 -2.57
CA CYS A 36 -13.01 8.53 -3.59
C CYS A 36 -13.62 7.12 -3.50
N THR A 37 -13.15 6.25 -2.59
CA THR A 37 -13.48 4.81 -2.58
C THR A 37 -14.63 4.40 -1.67
N ASN A 38 -15.30 5.35 -0.99
CA ASN A 38 -16.27 5.08 0.09
C ASN A 38 -15.74 4.17 1.24
N LEU A 39 -14.43 3.90 1.28
CA LEU A 39 -13.76 3.17 2.35
C LEU A 39 -13.25 4.13 3.40
N SER A 40 -13.02 3.64 4.62
CA SER A 40 -12.19 4.35 5.57
C SER A 40 -10.71 4.33 5.12
N GLU A 41 -9.88 5.22 5.67
CA GLU A 41 -8.44 5.22 5.38
C GLU A 41 -7.80 3.87 5.72
N HIS A 42 -8.20 3.28 6.85
CA HIS A 42 -7.72 1.97 7.26
C HIS A 42 -8.12 0.89 6.24
N ASP A 43 -9.41 0.76 5.95
CA ASP A 43 -9.93 -0.29 5.07
C ASP A 43 -9.36 -0.18 3.64
N TYR A 44 -9.11 1.04 3.16
CA TYR A 44 -8.47 1.26 1.86
C TYR A 44 -7.08 0.63 1.79
N PHE A 45 -6.23 0.88 2.80
CA PHE A 45 -4.88 0.33 2.83
C PHE A 45 -4.89 -1.17 3.14
N GLU A 46 -5.77 -1.64 4.02
CA GLU A 46 -5.94 -3.08 4.28
C GLU A 46 -6.37 -3.81 3.00
N LYS A 47 -7.36 -3.28 2.28
CA LYS A 47 -7.86 -3.87 1.03
C LYS A 47 -6.77 -3.93 -0.04
N ALA A 48 -5.94 -2.89 -0.15
CA ALA A 48 -4.83 -2.90 -1.08
C ALA A 48 -3.77 -3.97 -0.75
N LEU A 49 -3.45 -4.17 0.53
CA LEU A 49 -2.55 -5.23 0.99
C LEU A 49 -3.12 -6.63 0.72
N GLN A 50 -4.43 -6.82 0.92
CA GLN A 50 -5.14 -8.05 0.56
C GLN A 50 -5.04 -8.32 -0.94
N ILE A 51 -5.39 -7.34 -1.80
CA ILE A 51 -5.33 -7.48 -3.25
C ILE A 51 -3.92 -7.83 -3.73
N ARG A 52 -2.87 -7.20 -3.18
CA ARG A 52 -1.48 -7.56 -3.50
C ARG A 52 -1.21 -9.03 -3.22
N THR A 53 -1.66 -9.53 -2.07
CA THR A 53 -1.45 -10.91 -1.62
C THR A 53 -2.22 -11.90 -2.48
N ASP A 54 -3.46 -11.57 -2.84
CA ASP A 54 -4.32 -12.41 -3.67
C ASP A 54 -3.78 -12.54 -5.10
N VAL A 55 -3.33 -11.43 -5.68
CA VAL A 55 -2.78 -11.42 -7.05
C VAL A 55 -1.40 -12.07 -7.11
N ASN A 56 -0.52 -11.80 -6.12
CA ASN A 56 0.83 -12.35 -6.03
C ASN A 56 1.57 -12.42 -7.39
N VAL A 57 1.75 -11.24 -8.01
CA VAL A 57 2.29 -11.10 -9.37
C VAL A 57 3.63 -11.82 -9.54
N LEU A 58 4.51 -11.79 -8.52
CA LEU A 58 5.82 -12.44 -8.60
C LEU A 58 5.68 -13.94 -8.83
N ARG A 59 4.84 -14.63 -8.05
CA ARG A 59 4.59 -16.06 -8.22
C ARG A 59 4.04 -16.38 -9.60
N ILE A 60 3.09 -15.58 -10.10
CA ILE A 60 2.55 -15.76 -11.46
C ILE A 60 3.67 -15.68 -12.50
N LEU A 61 4.62 -14.76 -12.35
CA LEU A 61 5.74 -14.62 -13.29
C LEU A 61 6.77 -15.75 -13.18
N GLU A 62 6.97 -16.32 -11.98
CA GLU A 62 7.86 -17.46 -11.73
C GLU A 62 7.29 -18.79 -12.25
N ASP A 63 5.96 -18.92 -12.29
CA ASP A 63 5.26 -20.13 -12.74
C ASP A 63 5.16 -20.26 -14.30
N ASN A 64 5.72 -19.31 -15.06
CA ASN A 64 5.78 -19.31 -16.55
C ASN A 64 7.15 -19.75 -17.08
#